data_AF-A0A8B5X6Z8-F1
#
_entry.id   AF-A0A8B5X6Z8-F1
#
_cell.length_a   1.000
_cell.length_b   1.000
_cell.length_c   1.000
_cell.angle_alpha   90.00
_cell.angle_beta   90.00
_cell.angle_gamma   90.00
#
_symmetry.space_group_name_H-M   'P 1'
#
loop_
_entity.id
_entity.type
_entity.pdbx_description
1 polymer ?
#
loop_
_entity_poly.entity_id
_entity_poly.type
_entity_poly.pdbx_seq_one_letter_code
_entity_poly.pdbx_strand_id
1 'polypeptide(L)'
;MNRIPGIFKNRWFIGIIGLLAIAILIWYIGPLIAVAGQSPFSSDLGRVFTIMTVGGAYGLTQLIYYINTLRRNRDMLADLAGQAGGAAGGGGGGGGGDQAAAREQQAREQQRKKEDEAASSEEISTLRKGLDEALATLKKARLGGKTRRGQYLYQLPWYIIIGPPGSGKTTALINSGLRFPLGAGKVRGVGGTRNCDWWFTDEAVLLDTAGRYTTQDSHEEVDRAAWRGFLDLLKKHRRRRPINGAFVAISLADLLLQSEDERAAQALAIKQRVQELHEHLGIRFPIYVLFTKADLIAGFIEFFGDLGQEERAQVWGMTFPTDDPADPEGVVERFAAEFELLEQRLNDRLVARLQEERDPQRRDLIYSLPQQFGSLKLLADQFLKEAFRPSRYEERVLLRGVYFTSGTQEGT
;
A
#
# COMPACT_ATOMS: atom_id res chain seq x y z
N MET A 1 17.73 8.33 -10.73
CA MET A 1 18.87 7.60 -11.34
C MET A 1 19.82 7.06 -10.26
N ASN A 2 19.34 6.30 -9.27
CA ASN A 2 20.17 5.89 -8.10
C ASN A 2 20.18 4.38 -7.81
N ARG A 3 20.19 3.50 -8.83
CA ARG A 3 20.37 2.03 -8.65
C ARG A 3 21.79 1.54 -8.99
N ILE A 4 22.76 2.44 -9.03
CA ILE A 4 24.13 2.14 -9.42
C ILE A 4 25.01 1.65 -8.23
N PRO A 5 24.90 2.15 -6.98
CA PRO A 5 25.91 1.82 -5.96
C PRO A 5 25.82 0.40 -5.37
N GLY A 6 24.71 -0.32 -5.55
CA GLY A 6 24.54 -1.68 -5.03
C GLY A 6 25.35 -2.74 -5.80
N ILE A 7 25.55 -2.53 -7.11
CA ILE A 7 26.30 -3.45 -7.98
C ILE A 7 27.78 -3.47 -7.58
N PHE A 8 28.33 -2.31 -7.16
CA PHE A 8 29.73 -2.17 -6.73
C PHE A 8 30.07 -2.86 -5.41
N LYS A 9 29.07 -3.26 -4.60
CA LYS A 9 29.28 -3.99 -3.34
C LYS A 9 29.15 -5.51 -3.47
N ASN A 10 28.81 -6.04 -4.65
CA ASN A 10 28.68 -7.48 -4.86
C ASN A 10 30.08 -8.13 -4.93
N ARG A 11 30.32 -9.15 -4.10
CA ARG A 11 31.62 -9.85 -3.98
C ARG A 11 32.10 -10.44 -5.32
N TRP A 12 31.18 -10.88 -6.17
CA TRP A 12 31.51 -11.39 -7.51
C TRP A 12 31.94 -10.28 -8.47
N PHE A 13 31.30 -9.11 -8.40
CA PHE A 13 31.61 -7.95 -9.21
C PHE A 13 33.00 -7.38 -8.89
N ILE A 14 33.36 -7.31 -7.59
CA ILE A 14 34.70 -6.93 -7.13
C ILE A 14 35.76 -7.92 -7.64
N GLY A 15 35.47 -9.22 -7.63
CA GLY A 15 36.37 -10.25 -8.14
C GLY A 15 36.65 -10.14 -9.64
N ILE A 16 35.63 -9.85 -10.45
CA ILE A 16 35.78 -9.65 -11.90
C ILE A 16 36.59 -8.39 -12.20
N ILE A 17 36.32 -7.29 -11.49
CA ILE A 17 37.09 -6.05 -11.63
C ILE A 17 38.55 -6.27 -11.26
N GLY A 18 38.82 -7.01 -10.18
CA GLY A 18 40.19 -7.37 -9.79
C GLY A 18 40.94 -8.17 -10.86
N LEU A 19 40.28 -9.17 -11.47
CA LEU A 19 40.87 -9.93 -12.58
C LEU A 19 41.12 -9.09 -13.82
N LEU A 20 40.21 -8.18 -14.17
CA LEU A 20 40.40 -7.25 -15.29
C LEU A 20 41.58 -6.30 -15.04
N ALA A 21 41.73 -5.80 -13.80
CA ALA A 21 42.87 -4.96 -13.43
C ALA A 21 44.20 -5.73 -13.54
N ILE A 22 44.25 -6.98 -13.09
CA ILE A 22 45.42 -7.85 -13.22
C ILE A 22 45.74 -8.14 -14.69
N ALA A 23 44.72 -8.38 -15.52
CA ALA A 23 44.89 -8.61 -16.95
C ALA A 23 45.49 -7.37 -17.67
N ILE A 24 45.00 -6.17 -17.35
CA ILE A 24 45.55 -4.90 -17.87
C ILE A 24 47.01 -4.73 -17.43
N LEU A 25 47.31 -5.02 -16.15
CA LEU A 25 48.66 -4.91 -15.61
C LEU A 25 49.64 -5.86 -16.32
N ILE A 26 49.24 -7.12 -16.53
CA ILE A 26 50.02 -8.10 -17.28
C ILE A 26 50.20 -7.67 -18.75
N TRP A 27 49.18 -7.05 -19.36
CA TRP A 27 49.24 -6.66 -20.77
C TRP A 27 50.22 -5.52 -21.06
N TYR A 28 50.22 -4.49 -20.21
CA TYR A 28 51.00 -3.27 -20.41
C TYR A 28 52.33 -3.23 -19.64
N ILE A 29 52.36 -3.77 -18.42
CA ILE A 29 53.55 -3.76 -17.57
C ILE A 29 54.36 -5.04 -17.73
N GLY A 30 53.71 -6.17 -18.06
CA GLY A 30 54.36 -7.46 -18.34
C GLY A 30 55.62 -7.36 -19.21
N PRO A 31 55.62 -6.71 -20.39
CA PRO A 31 56.82 -6.62 -21.23
C PRO A 31 58.00 -5.87 -20.61
N LEU A 32 57.79 -5.08 -19.55
CA LEU A 32 58.84 -4.38 -18.82
C LEU A 32 59.49 -5.23 -17.72
N ILE A 33 58.93 -6.41 -17.43
CA ILE A 33 59.38 -7.30 -16.36
C ILE A 33 60.24 -8.42 -16.95
N ALA A 34 61.52 -8.44 -16.60
CA ALA A 34 62.44 -9.53 -16.89
C ALA A 34 62.75 -10.30 -15.61
N VAL A 35 62.64 -11.63 -15.65
CA VAL A 35 62.95 -12.52 -14.52
C VAL A 35 64.07 -13.45 -14.96
N ALA A 36 65.19 -13.44 -14.23
CA ALA A 36 66.37 -14.27 -14.53
C ALA A 36 66.88 -14.14 -15.99
N GLY A 37 66.84 -12.93 -16.55
CA GLY A 37 67.32 -12.65 -17.91
C GLY A 37 66.38 -13.08 -19.04
N GLN A 38 65.23 -13.69 -18.73
CA GLN A 38 64.18 -14.00 -19.69
C GLN A 38 63.01 -13.03 -19.54
N SER A 39 62.42 -12.63 -20.66
CA SER A 39 61.22 -11.78 -20.72
C SER A 39 60.00 -12.62 -21.12
N PRO A 40 59.45 -13.48 -20.23
CA PRO A 40 58.36 -14.40 -20.58
C PRO A 40 57.08 -13.67 -21.06
N PHE A 41 56.95 -12.40 -20.71
CA PHE A 41 55.82 -11.55 -21.09
C PHE A 41 56.14 -10.61 -22.27
N SER A 42 57.27 -10.74 -22.96
CA SER A 42 57.53 -9.94 -24.17
C SER A 42 56.64 -10.38 -25.33
N SER A 43 56.30 -11.66 -25.40
CA SER A 43 55.40 -12.23 -26.42
C SER A 43 53.92 -12.10 -26.04
N ASP A 44 53.08 -11.81 -27.04
CA ASP A 44 51.62 -11.73 -26.85
C ASP A 44 51.03 -13.06 -26.37
N LEU A 45 51.58 -14.19 -26.85
CA LEU A 45 51.20 -15.53 -26.43
C LEU A 45 51.50 -15.79 -24.94
N GLY A 46 52.65 -15.34 -24.43
CA GLY A 46 53.02 -15.48 -23.02
C GLY A 46 52.10 -14.71 -22.09
N ARG A 47 51.63 -13.53 -22.50
CA ARG A 47 50.67 -12.72 -21.74
C ARG A 47 49.30 -13.38 -21.68
N VAL A 48 48.79 -13.86 -22.82
CA VAL A 48 47.50 -14.57 -22.89
C VAL A 48 47.51 -15.82 -22.00
N PHE A 49 48.57 -16.63 -22.08
CA PHE A 49 48.70 -17.84 -21.27
C PHE A 49 48.68 -17.55 -19.76
N THR A 50 49.37 -16.49 -19.34
CA THR A 50 49.43 -16.08 -17.94
C THR A 50 48.09 -15.57 -17.42
N ILE A 51 47.40 -14.73 -18.19
CA ILE A 51 46.06 -14.23 -17.84
C ILE A 51 45.07 -15.39 -17.72
N MET A 52 45.11 -16.35 -18.65
CA MET A 52 44.26 -17.54 -18.60
C MET A 52 44.57 -18.44 -17.40
N THR A 53 45.83 -18.56 -17.01
CA THR A 53 46.22 -19.37 -15.84
C THR A 53 45.76 -18.72 -14.53
N VAL A 54 45.95 -17.40 -14.37
CA VAL A 54 45.50 -16.66 -13.18
C VAL A 54 43.97 -16.65 -13.10
N GLY A 55 43.27 -16.36 -14.21
CA GLY A 55 41.82 -16.38 -14.28
C GLY A 55 41.25 -17.78 -14.03
N GLY A 56 41.89 -18.82 -14.59
CA GLY A 56 41.53 -20.22 -14.40
C GLY A 56 41.71 -20.68 -12.95
N ALA A 57 42.84 -20.34 -12.32
CA ALA A 57 43.09 -20.67 -10.91
C ALA A 57 42.07 -19.98 -9.99
N TYR A 58 41.76 -18.71 -10.23
CA TYR A 58 40.72 -18.00 -9.49
C TYR A 58 39.34 -18.64 -9.69
N GLY A 59 38.94 -18.92 -10.93
CA GLY A 59 37.69 -19.60 -11.24
C GLY A 59 37.57 -20.96 -10.57
N LEU A 60 38.66 -21.73 -10.53
CA LEU A 60 38.72 -23.04 -9.87
C LEU A 60 38.53 -22.91 -8.35
N THR A 61 39.17 -21.93 -7.70
CA THR A 61 38.97 -21.72 -6.25
C THR A 61 37.54 -21.31 -5.91
N GLN A 62 36.91 -20.47 -6.74
CA GLN A 62 35.50 -20.11 -6.59
C GLN A 62 34.56 -21.30 -6.81
N LEU A 63 34.86 -22.15 -7.79
CA LEU A 63 34.10 -23.36 -8.07
C LEU A 63 34.23 -24.37 -6.92
N ILE A 64 35.43 -24.57 -6.38
CA ILE A 64 35.67 -25.43 -5.22
C ILE A 64 34.92 -24.89 -3.99
N TYR A 65 34.98 -23.57 -3.75
CA TYR A 65 34.23 -22.93 -2.68
C TYR A 65 32.71 -23.15 -2.84
N TYR A 66 32.18 -22.97 -4.05
CA TYR A 66 30.77 -23.18 -4.35
C TYR A 66 30.34 -24.63 -4.15
N ILE A 67 31.10 -25.59 -4.67
CA ILE A 67 30.85 -27.03 -4.50
C ILE A 67 30.95 -27.43 -3.03
N ASN A 68 31.94 -26.92 -2.28
CA ASN A 68 32.06 -27.18 -0.85
C ASN A 68 30.92 -26.56 -0.04
N THR A 69 30.37 -25.42 -0.48
CA THR A 69 29.18 -24.82 0.15
C THR A 69 27.94 -25.68 -0.11
N LEU A 70 27.77 -26.19 -1.33
CA LEU A 70 26.68 -27.12 -1.67
C LEU A 70 26.81 -28.45 -0.92
N ARG A 71 28.03 -28.99 -0.77
CA ARG A 71 28.29 -30.19 0.03
C ARG A 71 28.00 -29.95 1.50
N ARG A 72 28.48 -28.84 2.09
CA ARG A 72 28.14 -28.44 3.46
C ARG A 72 26.64 -28.33 3.69
N ASN A 73 25.90 -27.73 2.74
CA ASN A 73 24.44 -27.64 2.84
C ASN A 73 23.77 -29.02 2.78
N ARG A 74 24.31 -29.96 1.99
CA ARG A 74 23.82 -31.34 1.91
C ARG A 74 24.17 -32.16 3.15
N ASP A 75 25.38 -31.98 3.67
CA ASP A 75 25.87 -32.67 4.87
C ASP A 75 25.11 -32.17 6.10
N MET A 76 24.75 -30.87 6.17
CA MET A 76 23.84 -30.33 7.18
C MET A 76 22.44 -30.95 7.11
N LEU A 77 21.91 -31.23 5.91
CA LEU A 77 20.63 -31.95 5.75
C LEU A 77 20.73 -33.43 6.15
N ALA A 78 21.89 -34.06 5.91
CA ALA A 78 22.15 -35.43 6.34
C ALA A 78 22.37 -35.54 7.86
N ASP A 79 22.99 -34.55 8.49
CA ASP A 79 23.19 -34.48 9.95
C ASP A 79 21.86 -34.21 10.69
N LEU A 80 20.97 -33.40 10.09
CA LEU A 80 19.59 -33.21 10.54
C LEU A 80 18.75 -34.49 10.42
N ALA A 81 18.97 -35.29 9.38
CA ALA A 81 18.32 -36.60 9.22
C ALA A 81 18.95 -37.69 10.14
N GLY A 82 20.25 -37.59 10.42
CA GLY A 82 20.99 -38.51 11.30
C GLY A 82 20.68 -38.32 12.78
N GLN A 83 20.46 -37.09 13.25
CA GLN A 83 20.05 -36.82 14.64
C GLN A 83 18.63 -37.31 14.98
N ALA A 84 17.76 -37.50 13.99
CA ALA A 84 16.46 -38.15 14.18
C ALA A 84 16.57 -39.67 14.46
N GLY A 85 17.71 -40.30 14.13
CA GLY A 85 17.96 -41.73 14.34
C GLY A 85 18.87 -42.07 15.54
N GLY A 86 19.42 -41.07 16.23
CA GLY A 86 20.47 -41.23 17.25
C GLY A 86 20.02 -40.97 18.68
N ALA A 87 18.82 -41.42 19.09
CA ALA A 87 18.34 -41.32 20.47
C ALA A 87 18.27 -42.71 21.13
N ALA A 88 19.41 -43.39 21.23
CA ALA A 88 19.57 -44.57 22.06
C ALA A 88 21.03 -44.69 22.50
N GLY A 89 21.43 -44.00 23.57
CA GLY A 89 22.74 -44.20 24.18
C GLY A 89 23.27 -43.05 25.05
N GLY A 90 22.97 -43.09 26.34
CA GLY A 90 23.91 -42.79 27.43
C GLY A 90 24.41 -41.35 27.66
N GLY A 91 23.84 -40.70 28.69
CA GLY A 91 24.62 -40.13 29.81
C GLY A 91 25.30 -38.76 29.68
N GLY A 92 24.74 -37.76 30.38
CA GLY A 92 25.51 -36.74 31.13
C GLY A 92 25.68 -35.34 30.50
N GLY A 93 25.26 -34.31 31.25
CA GLY A 93 25.78 -32.93 31.11
C GLY A 93 24.75 -31.85 30.76
N GLY A 94 24.27 -31.11 31.77
CA GLY A 94 23.23 -30.08 31.67
C GLY A 94 23.61 -28.77 30.96
N GLY A 95 23.88 -28.81 29.66
CA GLY A 95 24.09 -27.60 28.82
C GLY A 95 23.48 -27.67 27.41
N GLY A 96 22.83 -28.78 27.04
CA GLY A 96 22.28 -29.00 25.69
C GLY A 96 20.84 -28.51 25.46
N GLY A 97 20.07 -28.27 26.53
CA GLY A 97 18.67 -27.88 26.45
C GLY A 97 18.47 -26.53 25.75
N ASP A 98 19.31 -25.54 26.08
CA ASP A 98 19.18 -24.18 25.53
C ASP A 98 19.57 -24.10 24.06
N GLN A 99 20.57 -24.89 23.61
CA GLN A 99 20.97 -24.92 22.21
C GLN A 99 19.99 -25.71 21.33
N ALA A 100 19.40 -26.79 21.84
CA ALA A 100 18.36 -27.53 21.13
C ALA A 100 17.08 -26.68 21.00
N ALA A 101 16.67 -26.01 22.08
CA ALA A 101 15.54 -25.08 22.08
C ALA A 101 15.76 -23.89 21.13
N ALA A 102 16.95 -23.29 21.11
CA ALA A 102 17.28 -22.20 20.20
C ALA A 102 17.27 -22.64 18.72
N ARG A 103 17.76 -23.85 18.40
CA ARG A 103 17.72 -24.40 17.03
C ARG A 103 16.30 -24.73 16.59
N GLU A 104 15.48 -25.28 17.48
CA GLU A 104 14.07 -25.55 17.21
C GLU A 104 13.28 -24.25 16.99
N GLN A 105 13.57 -23.22 17.79
CA GLN A 105 12.97 -21.89 17.64
C GLN A 105 13.39 -21.23 16.32
N GLN A 106 14.66 -21.32 15.93
CA GLN A 106 15.15 -20.83 14.63
C GLN A 106 14.54 -21.58 13.44
N ALA A 107 14.38 -22.91 13.54
CA ALA A 107 13.75 -23.71 12.49
C ALA A 107 12.26 -23.34 12.32
N ARG A 108 11.55 -23.14 13.44
CA ARG A 108 10.15 -22.68 13.44
C ARG A 108 10.03 -21.26 12.87
N GLU A 109 10.94 -20.35 13.20
CA GLU A 109 10.94 -18.99 12.65
C GLU A 109 11.24 -18.97 11.14
N GLN A 110 12.22 -19.77 10.68
CA GLN A 110 12.51 -19.91 9.25
C GLN A 110 11.35 -20.55 8.48
N GLN A 111 10.65 -21.51 9.08
CA GLN A 111 9.48 -22.11 8.48
C GLN A 111 8.32 -21.11 8.37
N ARG A 112 8.04 -20.35 9.45
CA ARG A 112 7.05 -19.26 9.42
C ARG A 112 7.35 -18.22 8.35
N LYS A 113 8.60 -17.75 8.25
CA LYS A 113 9.02 -16.81 7.19
C LYS A 113 8.78 -17.36 5.78
N LYS A 114 9.06 -18.65 5.54
CA LYS A 114 8.77 -19.27 4.24
C LYS A 114 7.27 -19.37 3.95
N GLU A 115 6.47 -19.69 4.96
CA GLU A 115 5.01 -19.72 4.86
C GLU A 115 4.45 -18.33 4.55
N ASP A 116 4.93 -17.30 5.23
CA ASP A 116 4.56 -15.89 5.02
C ASP A 116 5.00 -15.38 3.63
N GLU A 117 6.21 -15.71 3.19
CA GLU A 117 6.69 -15.40 1.83
C GLU A 117 5.84 -16.10 0.76
N ALA A 118 5.50 -17.37 0.96
CA ALA A 118 4.63 -18.10 0.03
C ALA A 118 3.23 -17.46 -0.04
N ALA A 119 2.61 -17.17 1.11
CA ALA A 119 1.31 -16.53 1.19
C ALA A 119 1.30 -15.15 0.52
N SER A 120 2.30 -14.30 0.79
CA SER A 120 2.40 -12.99 0.15
C SER A 120 2.58 -13.09 -1.37
N SER A 121 3.34 -14.07 -1.85
CA SER A 121 3.53 -14.30 -3.29
C SER A 121 2.24 -14.73 -3.98
N GLU A 122 1.42 -15.55 -3.32
CA GLU A 122 0.11 -15.97 -3.81
C GLU A 122 -0.86 -14.78 -3.89
N GLU A 123 -0.91 -13.92 -2.86
CA GLU A 123 -1.71 -12.70 -2.87
C GLU A 123 -1.30 -11.76 -4.01
N ILE A 124 0.01 -11.50 -4.17
CA ILE A 124 0.52 -10.64 -5.25
C ILE A 124 0.16 -11.23 -6.62
N SER A 125 0.22 -12.56 -6.78
CA SER A 125 -0.17 -13.21 -8.04
C SER A 125 -1.65 -13.00 -8.36
N THR A 126 -2.51 -13.05 -7.34
CA THR A 126 -3.95 -12.81 -7.46
C THR A 126 -4.24 -11.35 -7.81
N LEU A 127 -3.56 -10.41 -7.14
CA LEU A 127 -3.64 -8.97 -7.43
C LEU A 127 -3.20 -8.65 -8.86
N ARG A 128 -2.11 -9.28 -9.30
CA ARG A 128 -1.61 -9.14 -10.68
C ARG A 128 -2.60 -9.66 -11.70
N LYS A 129 -3.20 -10.83 -11.46
CA LYS A 129 -4.23 -11.39 -12.33
C LYS A 129 -5.43 -10.44 -12.42
N GLY A 130 -5.91 -9.93 -11.29
CA GLY A 130 -7.00 -8.94 -11.24
C GLY A 130 -6.67 -7.67 -12.02
N LEU A 131 -5.43 -7.16 -11.90
CA LEU A 131 -4.95 -6.03 -12.68
C LEU A 131 -4.92 -6.34 -14.19
N ASP A 132 -4.39 -7.50 -14.59
CA ASP A 132 -4.29 -7.85 -16.01
C ASP A 132 -5.69 -7.98 -16.65
N GLU A 133 -6.66 -8.55 -15.93
CA GLU A 133 -8.08 -8.60 -16.34
C GLU A 133 -8.70 -7.20 -16.45
N ALA A 134 -8.49 -6.36 -15.43
CA ALA A 134 -8.86 -4.95 -15.41
C ALA A 134 -8.33 -4.16 -16.63
N LEU A 135 -7.04 -4.32 -16.92
CA LEU A 135 -6.39 -3.67 -18.06
C LEU A 135 -6.92 -4.17 -19.40
N ALA A 136 -7.27 -5.46 -19.49
CA ALA A 136 -7.91 -6.03 -20.68
C ALA A 136 -9.31 -5.43 -20.91
N THR A 137 -10.09 -5.23 -19.85
CA THR A 137 -11.40 -4.57 -19.89
C THR A 137 -11.27 -3.12 -20.37
N LEU A 138 -10.36 -2.33 -19.80
CA LEU A 138 -10.09 -0.96 -20.26
C LEU A 138 -9.67 -0.89 -21.73
N LYS A 139 -8.83 -1.85 -22.18
CA LYS A 139 -8.39 -1.92 -23.57
C LYS A 139 -9.54 -2.26 -24.53
N LYS A 140 -10.49 -3.09 -24.11
CA LYS A 140 -11.70 -3.46 -24.89
C LYS A 140 -12.73 -2.33 -24.94
N ALA A 141 -12.90 -1.61 -23.83
CA ALA A 141 -13.90 -0.54 -23.71
C ALA A 141 -13.71 0.63 -24.69
N ARG A 142 -12.52 0.78 -25.31
CA ARG A 142 -12.22 1.77 -26.37
C ARG A 142 -12.88 3.14 -26.12
N LEU A 143 -12.58 3.73 -24.97
CA LEU A 143 -13.01 5.08 -24.60
C LEU A 143 -12.39 6.10 -25.58
N GLY A 144 -13.05 6.33 -26.71
CA GLY A 144 -12.65 7.33 -27.71
C GLY A 144 -11.47 6.95 -28.62
N GLY A 145 -11.82 6.49 -29.84
CA GLY A 145 -10.98 6.62 -31.04
C GLY A 145 -9.77 5.68 -31.20
N LYS A 146 -9.19 5.67 -32.42
CA LYS A 146 -7.95 4.94 -32.76
C LYS A 146 -6.73 5.58 -32.07
N THR A 147 -6.60 5.42 -30.76
CA THR A 147 -5.47 5.97 -30.00
C THR A 147 -4.28 5.00 -29.92
N ARG A 148 -3.06 5.58 -29.84
CA ARG A 148 -1.78 4.86 -29.79
C ARG A 148 -1.73 3.89 -28.60
N ARG A 149 -0.94 2.81 -28.73
CA ARG A 149 -0.64 1.86 -27.63
C ARG A 149 -0.32 2.62 -26.34
N GLY A 150 -1.12 2.40 -25.29
CA GLY A 150 -0.87 2.91 -23.94
C GLY A 150 -1.61 4.19 -23.51
N GLN A 151 -2.27 4.92 -24.42
CA GLN A 151 -3.04 6.12 -24.03
C GLN A 151 -4.33 5.81 -23.27
N TYR A 152 -4.94 4.65 -23.51
CA TYR A 152 -6.14 4.20 -22.79
C TYR A 152 -5.94 4.10 -21.27
N LEU A 153 -4.69 3.88 -20.83
CA LEU A 153 -4.28 3.90 -19.43
C LEU A 153 -4.19 5.30 -18.84
N TYR A 154 -4.63 6.35 -19.51
CA TYR A 154 -4.64 7.71 -18.93
C TYR A 154 -5.89 8.49 -19.33
N GLN A 155 -6.88 7.80 -19.93
CA GLN A 155 -8.16 8.40 -20.32
C GLN A 155 -9.08 8.60 -19.11
N LEU A 156 -9.07 7.65 -18.17
CA LEU A 156 -9.79 7.75 -16.91
C LEU A 156 -8.83 7.95 -15.74
N PRO A 157 -9.16 8.84 -14.78
CA PRO A 157 -8.42 8.97 -13.54
C PRO A 157 -8.56 7.71 -12.68
N TRP A 158 -7.51 7.36 -11.94
CA TRP A 158 -7.49 6.23 -11.01
C TRP A 158 -7.53 6.73 -9.58
N TYR A 159 -8.53 6.33 -8.81
CA TYR A 159 -8.60 6.66 -7.38
C TYR A 159 -8.55 5.40 -6.54
N ILE A 160 -7.81 5.46 -5.44
CA ILE A 160 -7.79 4.40 -4.45
C ILE A 160 -8.66 4.77 -3.26
N ILE A 161 -9.42 3.84 -2.71
CA ILE A 161 -10.14 4.04 -1.45
C ILE A 161 -9.50 3.18 -0.35
N ILE A 162 -9.05 3.82 0.72
CA ILE A 162 -8.44 3.21 1.91
C ILE A 162 -9.27 3.54 3.15
N GLY A 163 -9.08 2.78 4.23
CA GLY A 163 -9.83 2.95 5.47
C GLY A 163 -10.00 1.62 6.21
N PRO A 164 -10.29 1.65 7.52
CA PRO A 164 -10.42 0.44 8.34
C PRO A 164 -11.44 -0.57 7.79
N PRO A 165 -11.38 -1.85 8.17
CA PRO A 165 -12.45 -2.81 7.91
C PRO A 165 -13.81 -2.26 8.37
N GLY A 166 -14.87 -2.55 7.62
CA GLY A 166 -16.22 -2.09 8.01
C GLY A 166 -16.50 -0.59 7.84
N SER A 167 -15.54 0.24 7.40
CA SER A 167 -15.73 1.68 7.14
C SER A 167 -16.65 2.03 5.96
N GLY A 168 -17.31 1.05 5.33
CA GLY A 168 -18.27 1.31 4.25
C GLY A 168 -17.67 1.62 2.86
N LYS A 169 -16.38 1.36 2.62
CA LYS A 169 -15.71 1.58 1.31
C LYS A 169 -16.47 1.00 0.13
N THR A 170 -16.68 -0.32 0.14
CA THR A 170 -17.38 -1.04 -0.93
C THR A 170 -18.82 -0.55 -1.09
N THR A 171 -19.52 -0.29 0.02
CA THR A 171 -20.90 0.23 0.01
C THR A 171 -20.98 1.62 -0.62
N ALA A 172 -20.06 2.52 -0.27
CA ALA A 172 -19.97 3.86 -0.84
C ALA A 172 -19.71 3.81 -2.36
N LEU A 173 -18.92 2.84 -2.83
CA LEU A 173 -18.69 2.64 -4.26
C LEU A 173 -19.91 2.10 -5.00
N ILE A 174 -20.58 1.08 -4.44
CA ILE A 174 -21.79 0.48 -5.02
C ILE A 174 -22.90 1.53 -5.16
N ASN A 175 -23.07 2.36 -4.13
CA ASN A 175 -24.13 3.37 -4.06
C ASN A 175 -23.65 4.78 -4.46
N SER A 176 -22.54 4.88 -5.20
CA SER A 176 -21.96 6.17 -5.63
C SER A 176 -22.74 6.88 -6.75
N GLY A 177 -23.71 6.20 -7.38
CA GLY A 177 -24.40 6.70 -8.57
C GLY A 177 -23.53 6.70 -9.85
N LEU A 178 -22.28 6.23 -9.78
CA LEU A 178 -21.42 6.11 -10.95
C LEU A 178 -21.95 5.06 -11.92
N ARG A 179 -21.87 5.38 -13.22
CA ARG A 179 -22.28 4.45 -14.27
C ARG A 179 -21.19 3.41 -14.51
N PHE A 180 -21.55 2.14 -14.32
CA PHE A 180 -20.70 0.99 -14.63
C PHE A 180 -21.08 0.46 -16.01
N PRO A 181 -20.17 0.44 -17.00
CA PRO A 181 -20.46 -0.12 -18.32
C PRO A 181 -20.92 -1.59 -18.17
N LEU A 182 -21.99 -1.95 -18.89
CA LEU A 182 -22.52 -3.32 -18.89
C LEU A 182 -21.41 -4.33 -19.25
N GLY A 183 -21.16 -5.30 -18.37
CA GLY A 183 -20.10 -6.30 -18.52
C GLY A 183 -18.69 -5.87 -18.05
N ALA A 184 -18.52 -4.64 -17.56
CA ALA A 184 -17.29 -4.15 -16.90
C ALA A 184 -17.48 -3.92 -15.38
N GLY A 185 -18.69 -4.15 -14.86
CA GLY A 185 -19.04 -4.01 -13.44
C GLY A 185 -18.33 -5.04 -12.55
N LYS A 186 -17.68 -4.53 -11.49
CA LYS A 186 -16.89 -5.23 -10.46
C LYS A 186 -16.08 -6.43 -10.98
N VAL A 187 -14.82 -6.20 -11.37
CA VAL A 187 -13.86 -7.31 -11.46
C VAL A 187 -13.52 -7.72 -10.03
N ARG A 188 -14.30 -8.65 -9.48
CA ARG A 188 -14.09 -9.17 -8.13
C ARG A 188 -12.71 -9.80 -8.07
N GLY A 189 -11.87 -9.36 -7.13
CA GLY A 189 -10.69 -10.11 -6.75
C GLY A 189 -11.10 -11.52 -6.37
N VAL A 190 -10.34 -12.53 -6.82
CA VAL A 190 -10.57 -13.93 -6.43
C VAL A 190 -10.47 -13.98 -4.89
N GLY A 191 -11.59 -14.21 -4.20
CA GLY A 191 -11.67 -14.24 -2.73
C GLY A 191 -12.46 -13.10 -2.04
N GLY A 192 -13.19 -12.25 -2.78
CA GLY A 192 -13.89 -11.09 -2.23
C GLY A 192 -12.97 -9.87 -2.10
N THR A 193 -13.35 -8.83 -1.34
CA THR A 193 -12.49 -7.66 -1.05
C THR A 193 -11.36 -8.01 -0.08
N ARG A 194 -10.91 -9.27 -0.10
CA ARG A 194 -9.66 -9.69 0.52
C ARG A 194 -8.48 -9.16 -0.28
N ASN A 195 -8.42 -9.19 -1.60
CA ASN A 195 -7.17 -8.80 -2.26
C ASN A 195 -7.21 -7.34 -2.74
N CYS A 196 -8.13 -6.98 -3.62
CA CYS A 196 -8.45 -5.60 -4.03
C CYS A 196 -9.52 -5.74 -5.11
N ASP A 197 -10.58 -4.96 -5.06
CA ASP A 197 -11.58 -4.97 -6.13
C ASP A 197 -11.34 -3.81 -7.10
N TRP A 198 -11.47 -4.10 -8.40
CA TRP A 198 -11.31 -3.11 -9.47
C TRP A 198 -12.69 -2.70 -10.01
N TRP A 199 -12.96 -1.41 -9.94
CA TRP A 199 -14.24 -0.83 -10.35
C TRP A 199 -14.02 0.09 -11.55
N PHE A 200 -14.65 -0.25 -12.67
CA PHE A 200 -14.59 0.54 -13.92
C PHE A 200 -15.88 1.30 -14.09
N THR A 201 -15.79 2.62 -14.13
CA THR A 201 -16.93 3.50 -14.42
C THR A 201 -16.65 4.29 -15.69
N ASP A 202 -17.67 4.99 -16.19
CA ASP A 202 -17.50 5.90 -17.33
C ASP A 202 -16.60 7.11 -16.99
N GLU A 203 -16.35 7.36 -15.69
CA GLU A 203 -15.70 8.58 -15.19
C GLU A 203 -14.35 8.32 -14.51
N ALA A 204 -14.15 7.14 -13.93
CA ALA A 204 -12.95 6.80 -13.18
C ALA A 204 -12.72 5.28 -13.12
N VAL A 205 -11.51 4.90 -12.69
CA VAL A 205 -11.26 3.56 -12.17
C VAL A 205 -11.03 3.68 -10.67
N LEU A 206 -11.80 2.93 -9.89
CA LEU A 206 -11.74 2.96 -8.44
C LEU A 206 -11.13 1.64 -7.95
N LEU A 207 -10.10 1.76 -7.12
CA LEU A 207 -9.41 0.63 -6.51
C LEU A 207 -9.91 0.51 -5.06
N ASP A 208 -10.74 -0.49 -4.81
CA ASP A 208 -11.31 -0.79 -3.49
C ASP A 208 -10.37 -1.71 -2.71
N THR A 209 -9.70 -1.14 -1.72
CA THR A 209 -8.69 -1.87 -0.95
C THR A 209 -9.33 -2.64 0.21
N ALA A 210 -8.75 -3.79 0.53
CA ALA A 210 -9.13 -4.51 1.73
C ALA A 210 -8.86 -3.65 2.97
N GLY A 211 -9.80 -3.63 3.92
CA GLY A 211 -9.64 -2.85 5.14
C GLY A 211 -8.39 -3.21 5.95
N ARG A 212 -7.96 -4.48 5.90
CA ARG A 212 -6.75 -4.97 6.58
C ARG A 212 -5.45 -4.33 6.09
N TYR A 213 -5.43 -3.75 4.88
CA TYR A 213 -4.26 -2.97 4.45
C TYR A 213 -4.17 -1.63 5.17
N THR A 214 -5.19 -1.24 5.93
CA THR A 214 -5.22 -0.04 6.78
C THR A 214 -5.00 -0.36 8.25
N THR A 215 -5.51 -1.49 8.77
CA THR A 215 -5.36 -1.92 10.17
C THR A 215 -4.15 -2.85 10.38
N GLN A 216 -3.52 -2.79 11.55
CA GLN A 216 -2.40 -3.67 11.92
C GLN A 216 -2.93 -5.00 12.50
N ASP A 217 -3.48 -5.85 11.64
CA ASP A 217 -3.96 -7.19 12.04
C ASP A 217 -2.82 -8.23 12.10
N SER A 218 -3.13 -9.43 12.60
CA SER A 218 -2.22 -10.53 12.98
C SER A 218 -1.26 -11.07 11.90
N HIS A 219 -1.41 -10.64 10.65
CA HIS A 219 -0.58 -11.03 9.49
C HIS A 219 0.14 -9.83 8.85
N GLU A 220 0.58 -8.88 9.67
CA GLU A 220 1.11 -7.59 9.23
C GLU A 220 2.23 -7.70 8.19
N GLU A 221 3.14 -8.67 8.31
CA GLU A 221 4.26 -8.84 7.36
C GLU A 221 3.78 -9.28 5.97
N VAL A 222 2.85 -10.25 5.92
CA VAL A 222 2.27 -10.77 4.67
C VAL A 222 1.46 -9.68 3.98
N ASP A 223 0.59 -9.00 4.73
CA ASP A 223 -0.28 -7.93 4.22
C ASP A 223 0.54 -6.74 3.70
N ARG A 224 1.61 -6.36 4.42
CA ARG A 224 2.52 -5.29 3.99
C ARG A 224 3.27 -5.67 2.71
N ALA A 225 3.71 -6.92 2.59
CA ALA A 225 4.38 -7.40 1.38
C ALA A 225 3.42 -7.42 0.18
N ALA A 226 2.19 -7.92 0.37
CA ALA A 226 1.15 -7.94 -0.66
C ALA A 226 0.77 -6.53 -1.12
N TRP A 227 0.56 -5.61 -0.16
CA TRP A 227 0.28 -4.20 -0.42
C TRP A 227 1.37 -3.52 -1.23
N ARG A 228 2.64 -3.69 -0.84
CA ARG A 228 3.78 -3.13 -1.61
C ARG A 228 3.85 -3.71 -3.02
N GLY A 229 3.65 -5.02 -3.16
CA GLY A 229 3.58 -5.67 -4.47
C GLY A 229 2.47 -5.08 -5.34
N PHE A 230 1.32 -4.77 -4.77
CA PHE A 230 0.24 -4.08 -5.46
C PHE A 230 0.62 -2.66 -5.92
N LEU A 231 1.25 -1.86 -5.05
CA LEU A 231 1.70 -0.52 -5.44
C LEU A 231 2.78 -0.56 -6.53
N ASP A 232 3.68 -1.55 -6.49
CA ASP A 232 4.66 -1.81 -7.56
C ASP A 232 3.98 -2.14 -8.89
N LEU A 233 2.87 -2.90 -8.87
CA LEU A 233 2.06 -3.17 -10.06
C LEU A 233 1.46 -1.87 -10.63
N LEU A 234 0.91 -0.98 -9.79
CA LEU A 234 0.41 0.33 -10.24
C LEU A 234 1.51 1.15 -10.92
N LYS A 235 2.69 1.23 -10.30
CA LYS A 235 3.84 1.95 -10.87
C LYS A 235 4.32 1.33 -12.18
N LYS A 236 4.33 0.00 -12.28
CA LYS A 236 4.76 -0.71 -13.49
C LYS A 236 3.86 -0.40 -14.68
N HIS A 237 2.54 -0.42 -14.49
CA HIS A 237 1.56 -0.28 -15.56
C HIS A 237 1.16 1.19 -15.83
N ARG A 238 1.19 2.08 -14.82
CA ARG A 238 0.82 3.51 -14.91
C ARG A 238 1.96 4.44 -14.46
N ARG A 239 3.16 4.25 -15.00
CA ARG A 239 4.42 4.95 -14.61
C ARG A 239 4.35 6.47 -14.40
N ARG A 240 3.56 7.20 -15.20
CA ARG A 240 3.49 8.67 -15.11
C ARG A 240 2.61 9.17 -13.97
N ARG A 241 1.50 8.49 -13.72
CA ARG A 241 0.49 8.81 -12.70
C ARG A 241 -0.14 7.49 -12.25
N PRO A 242 0.48 6.78 -11.28
CA PRO A 242 -0.03 5.52 -10.77
C PRO A 242 -1.47 5.62 -10.27
N ILE A 243 -1.79 6.74 -9.59
CA ILE A 243 -3.12 7.16 -9.19
C ILE A 243 -3.27 8.68 -9.41
N ASN A 244 -4.51 9.16 -9.34
CA ASN A 244 -4.92 10.56 -9.48
C ASN A 244 -5.39 11.17 -8.16
N GLY A 245 -5.75 10.35 -7.17
CA GLY A 245 -6.14 10.77 -5.82
C GLY A 245 -6.47 9.57 -4.93
N ALA A 246 -6.70 9.84 -3.65
CA ALA A 246 -7.12 8.83 -2.69
C ALA A 246 -8.35 9.29 -1.89
N PHE A 247 -9.25 8.35 -1.63
CA PHE A 247 -10.34 8.50 -0.67
C PHE A 247 -9.97 7.80 0.63
N VAL A 248 -10.20 8.46 1.76
CA VAL A 248 -10.05 7.88 3.10
C VAL A 248 -11.43 7.75 3.71
N ALA A 249 -11.93 6.53 3.80
CA ALA A 249 -13.24 6.23 4.39
C ALA A 249 -13.12 6.02 5.90
N ILE A 250 -13.92 6.77 6.66
CA ILE A 250 -13.98 6.71 8.12
C ILE A 250 -15.44 6.59 8.53
N SER A 251 -15.77 5.57 9.31
CA SER A 251 -17.13 5.38 9.85
C SER A 251 -17.39 6.39 10.96
N LEU A 252 -18.44 7.20 10.83
CA LEU A 252 -18.85 8.12 11.91
C LEU A 252 -19.31 7.38 13.16
N ALA A 253 -19.94 6.22 12.98
CA ALA A 253 -20.32 5.36 14.10
C ALA A 253 -19.10 4.87 14.87
N ASP A 254 -18.01 4.50 14.18
CA ASP A 254 -16.78 4.04 14.84
C ASP A 254 -16.12 5.23 15.56
N LEU A 255 -16.08 6.40 14.93
CA LEU A 255 -15.55 7.63 15.53
C LEU A 255 -16.27 8.00 16.85
N LEU A 256 -17.58 7.81 16.91
CA LEU A 256 -18.40 8.05 18.12
C LEU A 256 -18.19 7.00 19.21
N LEU A 257 -18.07 5.72 18.83
CA LEU A 257 -18.02 4.60 19.77
C LEU A 257 -16.63 4.31 20.33
N GLN A 258 -15.57 4.64 19.58
CA GLN A 258 -14.20 4.42 19.99
C GLN A 258 -13.81 5.29 21.19
N SER A 259 -12.85 4.81 21.97
CA SER A 259 -12.12 5.61 22.95
C SER A 259 -11.22 6.65 22.27
N GLU A 260 -10.70 7.61 23.05
CA GLU A 260 -9.76 8.60 22.54
C GLU A 260 -8.47 7.97 22.01
N ASP A 261 -7.92 6.98 22.74
CA ASP A 261 -6.73 6.25 22.34
C ASP A 261 -6.94 5.46 21.04
N GLU A 262 -8.08 4.79 20.89
CA GLU A 262 -8.42 4.05 19.66
C GLU A 262 -8.57 4.99 18.46
N ARG A 263 -9.21 6.16 18.65
CA ARG A 263 -9.31 7.19 17.60
C ARG A 263 -7.94 7.72 17.19
N ALA A 264 -7.08 8.04 18.16
CA ALA A 264 -5.74 8.53 17.90
C ALA A 264 -4.89 7.48 17.17
N ALA A 265 -4.94 6.22 17.61
CA ALA A 265 -4.28 5.11 16.94
C ALA A 265 -4.76 4.93 15.49
N GLN A 266 -6.07 5.05 15.25
CA GLN A 266 -6.64 4.98 13.91
C GLN A 266 -6.21 6.16 13.02
N ALA A 267 -6.20 7.39 13.54
CA ALA A 267 -5.73 8.56 12.81
C ALA A 267 -4.25 8.42 12.42
N LEU A 268 -3.41 7.94 13.35
CA LEU A 268 -2.00 7.65 13.10
C LEU A 268 -1.82 6.55 12.05
N ALA A 269 -2.61 5.47 12.11
CA ALA A 269 -2.57 4.41 11.11
C ALA A 269 -2.92 4.94 9.70
N ILE A 270 -3.93 5.80 9.59
CA ILE A 270 -4.29 6.46 8.31
C ILE A 270 -3.14 7.33 7.82
N LYS A 271 -2.54 8.15 8.69
CA LYS A 271 -1.39 8.99 8.35
C LYS A 271 -0.24 8.16 7.79
N GLN A 272 0.15 7.10 8.49
CA GLN A 272 1.21 6.18 8.04
C GLN A 272 0.89 5.56 6.68
N ARG A 273 -0.38 5.18 6.43
CA ARG A 273 -0.78 4.61 5.13
C ARG A 273 -0.76 5.62 4.00
N VAL A 274 -1.14 6.85 4.27
CA VAL A 274 -1.01 7.96 3.31
C VAL A 274 0.45 8.22 2.99
N GLN A 275 1.33 8.25 4.00
CA GLN A 275 2.76 8.42 3.78
C GLN A 275 3.36 7.26 2.98
N GLU A 276 3.00 6.01 3.29
CA GLU A 276 3.44 4.84 2.52
C GLU A 276 3.02 4.94 1.04
N LEU A 277 1.80 5.43 0.76
CA LEU A 277 1.37 5.68 -0.62
C LEU A 277 2.23 6.76 -1.31
N HIS A 278 2.49 7.89 -0.65
CA HIS A 278 3.32 8.96 -1.21
C HIS A 278 4.75 8.49 -1.48
N GLU A 279 5.41 7.90 -0.47
CA GLU A 279 6.79 7.41 -0.54
C GLU A 279 6.93 6.35 -1.63
N HIS A 280 6.01 5.38 -1.65
CA HIS A 280 6.12 4.26 -2.57
C HIS A 280 5.77 4.67 -4.00
N LEU A 281 4.69 5.43 -4.22
CA LEU A 281 4.29 5.86 -5.57
C LEU A 281 5.18 6.98 -6.12
N GLY A 282 5.81 7.76 -5.24
CA GLY A 282 6.73 8.85 -5.60
C GLY A 282 6.04 10.06 -6.23
N ILE A 283 4.75 10.26 -5.91
CA ILE A 283 3.94 11.38 -6.39
C ILE A 283 3.08 11.94 -5.27
N ARG A 284 2.84 13.25 -5.28
CA ARG A 284 1.87 13.93 -4.44
C ARG A 284 0.51 13.96 -5.15
N PHE A 285 -0.57 13.57 -4.47
CA PHE A 285 -1.92 13.50 -5.04
C PHE A 285 -2.96 13.99 -4.03
N PRO A 286 -4.13 14.47 -4.50
CA PRO A 286 -5.19 14.94 -3.61
C PRO A 286 -5.80 13.80 -2.78
N ILE A 287 -6.11 14.11 -1.53
CA ILE A 287 -6.77 13.21 -0.59
C ILE A 287 -8.13 13.79 -0.21
N TYR A 288 -9.15 12.94 -0.23
CA TYR A 288 -10.53 13.27 0.13
C TYR A 288 -10.98 12.37 1.27
N VAL A 289 -11.50 12.95 2.35
CA VAL A 289 -12.03 12.18 3.47
C VAL A 289 -13.52 11.97 3.26
N LEU A 290 -13.96 10.73 3.42
CA LEU A 290 -15.37 10.32 3.40
C LEU A 290 -15.75 9.85 4.80
N PHE A 291 -16.48 10.68 5.53
CA PHE A 291 -17.18 10.28 6.74
C PHE A 291 -18.44 9.51 6.35
N THR A 292 -18.34 8.18 6.39
CA THR A 292 -19.40 7.27 5.98
C THR A 292 -20.34 6.95 7.13
N LYS A 293 -21.47 6.30 6.81
CA LYS A 293 -22.50 5.88 7.76
C LYS A 293 -23.11 7.04 8.54
N ALA A 294 -23.27 8.20 7.90
CA ALA A 294 -23.98 9.33 8.49
C ALA A 294 -25.43 8.98 8.85
N ASP A 295 -26.03 8.00 8.18
CA ASP A 295 -27.34 7.44 8.50
C ASP A 295 -27.46 6.81 9.89
N LEU A 296 -26.35 6.45 10.52
CA LEU A 296 -26.36 5.92 11.89
C LEU A 296 -26.42 7.01 12.96
N ILE A 297 -26.35 8.30 12.58
CA ILE A 297 -26.59 9.41 13.49
C ILE A 297 -28.10 9.51 13.74
N ALA A 298 -28.50 9.56 15.01
CA ALA A 298 -29.91 9.68 15.37
C ALA A 298 -30.54 10.93 14.72
N GLY A 299 -31.68 10.73 14.07
CA GLY A 299 -32.40 11.79 13.35
C GLY A 299 -31.92 12.05 11.92
N PHE A 300 -30.86 11.41 11.44
CA PHE A 300 -30.34 11.66 10.08
C PHE A 300 -31.35 11.30 9.00
N ILE A 301 -31.96 10.12 9.09
CA ILE A 301 -32.92 9.62 8.09
C ILE A 301 -34.19 10.49 8.10
N GLU A 302 -34.69 10.86 9.27
CA GLU A 302 -35.91 11.65 9.42
C GLU A 302 -35.70 13.10 8.92
N PHE A 303 -34.55 13.70 9.24
CA PHE A 303 -34.25 15.07 8.86
C PHE A 303 -34.14 15.25 7.35
N PHE A 304 -33.42 14.34 6.67
CA PHE A 304 -33.22 14.38 5.22
C PHE A 304 -34.30 13.61 4.43
N GLY A 305 -35.30 13.05 5.12
CA GLY A 305 -36.33 12.23 4.50
C GLY A 305 -37.24 12.96 3.52
N ASP A 306 -37.29 14.29 3.55
CA ASP A 306 -38.03 15.13 2.60
C ASP A 306 -37.31 15.31 1.26
N LEU A 307 -35.99 15.08 1.20
CA LEU A 307 -35.21 15.25 -0.01
C LEU A 307 -35.48 14.14 -1.02
N GLY A 308 -35.70 14.53 -2.28
CA GLY A 308 -35.76 13.62 -3.42
C GLY A 308 -34.37 13.14 -3.88
N GLN A 309 -34.32 12.28 -4.88
CA GLN A 309 -33.08 11.69 -5.39
C GLN A 309 -32.07 12.75 -5.86
N GLU A 310 -32.50 13.77 -6.60
CA GLU A 310 -31.62 14.82 -7.12
C GLU A 310 -31.02 15.68 -5.99
N GLU A 311 -31.80 15.96 -4.95
CA GLU A 311 -31.33 16.73 -3.81
C GLU A 311 -30.39 15.92 -2.93
N ARG A 312 -30.65 14.62 -2.75
CA ARG A 312 -29.73 13.68 -2.06
C ARG A 312 -28.43 13.45 -2.83
N ALA A 313 -28.40 13.71 -4.15
CA ALA A 313 -27.19 13.62 -4.96
C ALA A 313 -26.26 14.84 -4.77
N GLN A 314 -26.70 15.89 -4.08
CA GLN A 314 -25.84 17.03 -3.77
C GLN A 314 -24.71 16.64 -2.82
N VAL A 315 -23.53 17.21 -3.07
CA VAL A 315 -22.36 16.99 -2.22
C VAL A 315 -22.58 17.67 -0.87
N TRP A 316 -22.58 16.89 0.21
CA TRP A 316 -22.66 17.41 1.57
C TRP A 316 -21.31 17.29 2.27
N GLY A 317 -20.70 18.45 2.56
CA GLY A 317 -19.33 18.53 3.06
C GLY A 317 -18.65 19.84 2.69
N MET A 318 -17.31 19.81 2.67
CA MET A 318 -16.47 20.96 2.37
C MET A 318 -15.34 20.57 1.41
N THR A 319 -15.02 21.48 0.48
CA THR A 319 -13.87 21.34 -0.43
C THR A 319 -12.89 22.45 -0.13
N PHE A 320 -11.67 22.08 0.28
CA PHE A 320 -10.65 23.06 0.64
C PHE A 320 -10.03 23.70 -0.61
N PRO A 321 -9.52 24.94 -0.48
CA PRO A 321 -8.65 25.53 -1.49
C PRO A 321 -7.41 24.64 -1.71
N THR A 322 -6.72 24.88 -2.82
CA THR A 322 -5.42 24.23 -3.04
C THR A 322 -4.48 24.57 -1.89
N ASP A 323 -3.74 23.57 -1.41
CA ASP A 323 -2.78 23.72 -0.31
C ASP A 323 -1.78 24.84 -0.60
N ASP A 324 -1.58 25.70 0.40
CA ASP A 324 -0.59 26.77 0.38
C ASP A 324 0.65 26.31 1.16
N PRO A 325 1.80 26.06 0.50
CA PRO A 325 3.02 25.66 1.18
C PRO A 325 3.52 26.66 2.23
N ALA A 326 3.10 27.93 2.16
CA ALA A 326 3.47 28.96 3.13
C ALA A 326 2.69 28.87 4.45
N ASP A 327 1.53 28.20 4.46
CA ASP A 327 0.72 27.98 5.65
C ASP A 327 1.27 26.77 6.44
N PRO A 328 1.89 26.94 7.62
CA PRO A 328 2.50 25.84 8.35
C PRO A 328 1.49 24.87 8.98
N GLU A 329 0.28 25.34 9.31
CA GLU A 329 -0.76 24.53 9.94
C GLU A 329 -1.61 23.79 8.90
N GLY A 330 -1.67 24.34 7.68
CA GLY A 330 -2.30 23.72 6.53
C GLY A 330 -3.82 23.79 6.55
N VAL A 331 -4.43 23.35 5.44
CA VAL A 331 -5.88 23.53 5.19
C VAL A 331 -6.78 22.80 6.20
N VAL A 332 -6.26 21.83 6.94
CA VAL A 332 -7.03 21.06 7.93
C VAL A 332 -7.55 21.94 9.07
N GLU A 333 -6.86 23.03 9.43
CA GLU A 333 -7.34 23.97 10.45
C GLU A 333 -8.64 24.69 10.07
N ARG A 334 -9.00 24.70 8.78
CA ARG A 334 -10.26 25.28 8.31
C ARG A 334 -11.47 24.39 8.58
N PHE A 335 -11.25 23.11 8.90
CA PHE A 335 -12.33 22.14 9.08
C PHE A 335 -13.37 22.60 10.10
N ALA A 336 -12.95 23.06 11.29
CA ALA A 336 -13.88 23.44 12.34
C ALA A 336 -14.85 24.56 11.91
N ALA A 337 -14.36 25.57 11.19
CA ALA A 337 -15.19 26.67 10.69
C ALA A 337 -16.11 26.23 9.55
N GLU A 338 -15.63 25.41 8.62
CA GLU A 338 -16.47 24.85 7.54
C GLU A 338 -17.55 23.90 8.09
N PHE A 339 -17.24 23.15 9.15
CA PHE A 339 -18.20 22.30 9.85
C PHE A 339 -19.32 23.12 10.51
N GLU A 340 -18.99 24.25 11.15
CA GLU A 340 -19.98 25.17 11.73
C GLU A 340 -20.97 25.69 10.67
N LEU A 341 -20.51 25.94 9.43
CA LEU A 341 -21.40 26.34 8.34
C LEU A 341 -22.39 25.23 7.95
N LEU A 342 -21.95 23.96 7.98
CA LEU A 342 -22.85 22.82 7.75
C LEU A 342 -23.86 22.68 8.88
N GLU A 343 -23.43 22.80 10.13
CA GLU A 343 -24.30 22.77 11.30
C GLU A 343 -25.31 23.92 11.27
N GLN A 344 -24.88 25.13 10.89
CA GLN A 344 -25.77 26.27 10.73
C GLN A 344 -26.85 26.00 9.67
N ARG A 345 -26.48 25.40 8.53
CA ARG A 345 -27.46 25.01 7.50
C ARG A 345 -28.49 23.98 8.00
N LEU A 346 -28.09 23.06 8.88
CA LEU A 346 -29.04 22.15 9.53
C LEU A 346 -30.02 22.93 10.44
N ASN A 347 -29.49 23.85 11.25
CA ASN A 347 -30.32 24.68 12.14
C ASN A 347 -31.28 25.59 11.37
N ASP A 348 -30.84 26.23 10.29
CA ASP A 348 -31.67 27.10 9.46
C ASP A 348 -32.86 26.34 8.84
N ARG A 349 -32.65 25.07 8.50
CA ARG A 349 -33.68 24.21 7.89
C ARG A 349 -34.59 23.54 8.91
N LEU A 350 -34.19 23.49 10.18
CA LEU A 350 -34.87 22.75 11.23
C LEU A 350 -36.35 23.17 11.41
N VAL A 351 -36.63 24.47 11.40
CA VAL A 351 -37.99 24.99 11.62
C VAL A 351 -38.96 24.49 10.56
N ALA A 352 -38.57 24.55 9.29
CA ALA A 352 -39.39 24.06 8.18
C ALA A 352 -39.64 22.55 8.29
N ARG A 353 -38.59 21.77 8.58
CA ARG A 353 -38.70 20.31 8.76
C ARG A 353 -39.66 19.93 9.89
N LEU A 354 -39.62 20.66 11.02
CA LEU A 354 -40.53 20.43 12.15
C LEU A 354 -41.97 20.84 11.90
N GLN A 355 -42.24 21.75 10.95
CA GLN A 355 -43.60 22.13 10.54
C GLN A 355 -44.20 21.13 9.56
N GLU A 356 -43.38 20.55 8.69
CA GLU A 356 -43.81 19.57 7.68
C GLU A 356 -44.07 18.18 8.28
N GLU A 357 -43.26 17.75 9.24
CA GLU A 357 -43.42 16.45 9.89
C GLU A 357 -44.55 16.47 10.91
N ARG A 358 -45.46 15.49 10.81
CA ARG A 358 -46.66 15.37 11.66
C ARG A 358 -46.48 14.35 12.76
N ASP A 359 -45.66 13.34 12.54
CA ASP A 359 -45.40 12.29 13.52
C ASP A 359 -44.55 12.85 14.68
N PRO A 360 -45.07 12.92 15.92
CA PRO A 360 -44.33 13.45 17.06
C PRO A 360 -42.98 12.76 17.29
N GLN A 361 -42.89 11.44 17.10
CA GLN A 361 -41.65 10.69 17.34
C GLN A 361 -40.57 11.06 16.32
N ARG A 362 -40.97 11.23 15.05
CA ARG A 362 -40.04 11.69 14.00
C ARG A 362 -39.65 13.14 14.20
N ARG A 363 -40.55 14.01 14.68
CA ARG A 363 -40.24 15.41 15.00
C ARG A 363 -39.17 15.51 16.09
N ASP A 364 -39.24 14.68 17.11
CA ASP A 364 -38.21 14.64 18.17
C ASP A 364 -36.83 14.26 17.59
N LEU A 365 -36.79 13.27 16.70
CA LEU A 365 -35.58 12.86 16.00
C LEU A 365 -35.03 13.97 15.09
N ILE A 366 -35.88 14.63 14.28
CA ILE A 366 -35.52 15.77 13.45
C ILE A 366 -34.93 16.90 14.31
N TYR A 367 -35.57 17.20 15.44
CA TYR A 367 -35.10 18.22 16.38
C TYR A 367 -33.70 17.93 16.92
N SER A 368 -33.37 16.65 17.14
CA SER A 368 -32.11 16.22 17.73
C SER A 368 -30.92 16.21 16.77
N LEU A 369 -31.14 16.11 15.45
CA LEU A 369 -30.04 15.90 14.50
C LEU A 369 -28.98 17.00 14.54
N PRO A 370 -29.31 18.31 14.53
CA PRO A 370 -28.29 19.36 14.54
C PRO A 370 -27.35 19.26 15.75
N GLN A 371 -27.85 18.90 16.93
CA GLN A 371 -27.02 18.73 18.13
C GLN A 371 -26.20 17.45 18.08
N GLN A 372 -26.78 16.35 17.58
CA GLN A 372 -26.02 15.11 17.35
C GLN A 372 -24.87 15.34 16.36
N PHE A 373 -25.13 16.05 15.26
CA PHE A 373 -24.11 16.40 14.29
C PHE A 373 -23.05 17.34 14.89
N GLY A 374 -23.47 18.39 15.61
CA GLY A 374 -22.56 19.30 16.34
C GLY A 374 -21.61 18.58 17.29
N SER A 375 -22.07 17.51 17.96
CA SER A 375 -21.23 16.70 18.87
C SER A 375 -20.05 16.00 18.16
N LEU A 376 -20.16 15.76 16.85
CA LEU A 376 -19.08 15.14 16.05
C LEU A 376 -17.93 16.11 15.79
N LYS A 377 -18.16 17.42 15.87
CA LYS A 377 -17.20 18.44 15.45
C LYS A 377 -15.84 18.27 16.10
N LEU A 378 -15.81 18.16 17.44
CA LEU A 378 -14.56 18.03 18.19
C LEU A 378 -13.82 16.74 17.83
N LEU A 379 -14.54 15.63 17.76
CA LEU A 379 -13.98 14.32 17.45
C LEU A 379 -13.40 14.27 16.03
N ALA A 380 -14.14 14.80 15.06
CA ALA A 380 -13.72 14.85 13.66
C ALA A 380 -12.55 15.82 13.46
N ASP A 381 -12.55 17.00 14.12
CA ASP A 381 -11.48 17.98 14.03
C ASP A 381 -10.15 17.42 14.57
N GLN A 382 -10.19 16.83 15.76
CA GLN A 382 -9.03 16.18 16.37
C GLN A 382 -8.50 15.04 15.49
N PHE A 383 -9.39 14.17 15.02
CA PHE A 383 -9.02 13.05 14.15
C PHE A 383 -8.35 13.53 12.86
N LEU A 384 -8.93 14.52 12.18
CA LEU A 384 -8.40 15.05 10.93
C LEU A 384 -7.05 15.74 11.15
N LYS A 385 -6.88 16.50 12.22
CA LYS A 385 -5.61 17.15 12.55
C LYS A 385 -4.52 16.13 12.86
N GLU A 386 -4.83 15.10 13.63
CA GLU A 386 -3.87 14.01 13.91
C GLU A 386 -3.43 13.31 12.61
N ALA A 387 -4.38 13.04 11.70
CA ALA A 387 -4.10 12.34 10.45
C ALA A 387 -3.41 13.21 9.37
N PHE A 388 -3.73 14.51 9.29
CA PHE A 388 -3.42 15.34 8.12
C PHE A 388 -2.70 16.65 8.40
N ARG A 389 -2.48 17.05 9.65
CA ARG A 389 -1.69 18.26 9.95
C ARG A 389 -0.27 18.08 9.39
N PRO A 390 0.28 19.09 8.68
CA PRO A 390 1.64 19.03 8.16
C PRO A 390 2.66 18.75 9.26
N SER A 391 3.66 17.93 8.94
CA SER A 391 4.83 17.68 9.79
C SER A 391 6.09 18.06 9.01
N ARG A 392 7.10 18.59 9.72
CA ARG A 392 8.41 18.91 9.10
C ARG A 392 9.20 17.66 8.69
N TYR A 393 8.81 16.50 9.19
CA TYR A 393 9.53 15.23 9.01
C TYR A 393 8.92 14.32 7.94
N GLU A 394 7.79 14.71 7.36
CA GLU A 394 7.01 13.87 6.43
C GLU A 394 6.60 14.66 5.18
N GLU A 395 6.19 13.94 4.13
CA GLU A 395 5.63 14.58 2.94
C GLU A 395 4.30 15.26 3.29
N ARG A 396 4.16 16.53 2.88
CA ARG A 396 2.96 17.31 3.15
C ARG A 396 1.76 16.76 2.38
N VAL A 397 0.73 16.32 3.10
CA VAL A 397 -0.49 15.77 2.50
C VAL A 397 -1.27 16.87 1.77
N LEU A 398 -1.85 16.55 0.62
CA LEU A 398 -2.74 17.44 -0.13
C LEU A 398 -4.21 17.11 0.20
N LEU A 399 -4.67 17.45 1.41
CA LEU A 399 -6.07 17.31 1.79
C LEU A 399 -6.93 18.28 0.95
N ARG A 400 -7.94 17.77 0.24
CA ARG A 400 -8.77 18.57 -0.68
C ARG A 400 -10.23 18.67 -0.30
N GLY A 401 -10.73 17.81 0.57
CA GLY A 401 -12.11 17.90 1.02
C GLY A 401 -12.47 16.84 2.04
N VAL A 402 -13.57 17.11 2.75
CA VAL A 402 -14.18 16.24 3.75
C VAL A 402 -15.67 16.20 3.46
N TYR A 403 -16.22 15.01 3.29
CA TYR A 403 -17.61 14.80 2.88
C TYR A 403 -18.30 13.78 3.77
N PHE A 404 -19.59 13.99 4.00
CA PHE A 404 -20.43 13.13 4.84
C PHE A 404 -21.37 12.34 3.93
N THR A 405 -21.38 11.02 4.08
CA THR A 405 -22.14 10.14 3.18
C THR A 405 -22.92 9.07 3.94
N SER A 406 -24.08 8.74 3.38
CA SER A 406 -24.85 7.55 3.74
C SER A 406 -24.76 6.55 2.59
N GLY A 407 -24.57 5.28 2.93
CA GLY A 407 -24.38 4.21 1.95
C GLY A 407 -25.57 3.27 1.80
N THR A 408 -26.60 3.38 2.63
CA THR A 408 -27.67 2.37 2.81
C THR A 408 -29.07 2.95 2.68
N GLN A 409 -29.22 4.26 2.51
CA GLN A 409 -30.53 4.86 2.23
C GLN A 409 -30.98 4.48 0.83
N GLU A 410 -31.95 3.57 0.75
CA GLU A 410 -32.73 3.38 -0.48
C GLU A 410 -33.65 4.60 -0.64
N GLY A 411 -33.56 5.28 -1.79
CA GLY A 411 -34.53 6.29 -2.17
C GLY A 411 -35.88 5.61 -2.38
N THR A 412 -36.90 5.97 -1.60
CA THR A 412 -38.29 5.60 -1.84
C THR A 412 -38.85 6.30 -3.07
#